data_AF-A0A8B7P077-F1
#
_entry.id   AF-A0A8B7P077-F1
#
_cell.length_a   1.000
_cell.length_b   1.000
_cell.length_c   1.000
_cell.angle_alpha   90.00
_cell.angle_beta   90.00
_cell.angle_gamma   90.00
#
_symmetry.space_group_name_H-M   'P 1'
#
loop_
_entity.id
_entity.type
_entity.pdbx_description
1 polymer ?
#
loop_
_entity_poly.entity_id
_entity_poly.type
_entity_poly.pdbx_seq_one_letter_code
_entity_poly.pdbx_strand_id
1 'polypeptide(L)'
;MGNKVAAFTEDQLEEYQVCTYLNRQNILRAHRLFRQVTGGDAPKVMNRNATATVTAPFSQLDKLPLLKDNPFRRRICQVFSEDASGNLNFDQFLDLFSAFSDAAPREIKVVYAFKIYDFDEDGFLGGEDLLAAVQHLTHGQLSPEECNSVVKKVLEEADLDCDGRLSPSEFSHTILKCPYFLQNFKLRV
;
A
#
# COMPACT_ATOMS: atom_id res chain seq x y z
N MET A 1 9.31 39.41 2.32
CA MET A 1 8.21 38.68 2.98
C MET A 1 7.70 37.63 2.00
N GLY A 2 8.08 36.37 2.17
CA GLY A 2 7.77 35.31 1.20
C GLY A 2 6.36 34.79 1.40
N ASN A 3 5.44 35.15 0.50
CA ASN A 3 4.11 34.55 0.43
C ASN A 3 4.30 33.03 0.23
N LYS A 4 4.03 32.23 1.27
CA LYS A 4 3.91 30.78 1.12
C LYS A 4 2.63 30.54 0.32
N VAL A 5 2.77 30.47 -1.01
CA VAL A 5 1.67 30.00 -1.86
C VAL A 5 1.30 28.61 -1.36
N ALA A 6 0.09 28.48 -0.83
CA ALA A 6 -0.43 27.21 -0.36
C ALA A 6 -0.54 26.27 -1.56
N ALA A 7 -0.08 25.02 -1.37
CA ALA A 7 -0.12 24.03 -2.43
C ALA A 7 -1.54 23.59 -2.81
N PHE A 8 -2.46 23.74 -1.87
CA PHE A 8 -3.88 23.40 -2.00
C PHE A 8 -4.70 24.55 -1.45
N THR A 9 -5.92 24.71 -1.97
CA THR A 9 -6.94 25.56 -1.34
C THR A 9 -7.51 24.89 -0.10
N GLU A 10 -8.17 25.66 0.78
CA GLU A 10 -8.84 25.09 1.96
C GLU A 10 -9.92 24.08 1.54
N ASP A 11 -10.72 24.39 0.53
CA ASP A 11 -11.75 23.49 -0.01
C ASP A 11 -11.17 22.17 -0.53
N GLN A 12 -10.01 22.21 -1.20
CA GLN A 12 -9.34 21.00 -1.69
C GLN A 12 -8.84 20.13 -0.54
N LEU A 13 -8.26 20.76 0.50
CA LEU A 13 -7.82 20.02 1.69
C LEU A 13 -9.01 19.37 2.39
N GLU A 14 -10.14 20.08 2.49
CA GLU A 14 -11.36 19.52 3.06
C GLU A 14 -11.89 18.35 2.24
N GLU A 15 -11.92 18.46 0.91
CA GLU A 15 -12.31 17.38 0.03
C GLU A 15 -11.42 16.14 0.21
N TYR A 16 -10.10 16.30 0.21
CA TYR A 16 -9.19 15.18 0.46
C TYR A 16 -9.35 14.60 1.87
N GLN A 17 -9.63 15.41 2.89
CA GLN A 17 -9.90 14.90 4.24
C GLN A 17 -11.22 14.14 4.36
N VAL A 18 -12.22 14.46 3.53
CA VAL A 18 -13.49 13.75 3.50
C VAL A 18 -13.35 12.44 2.69
N CYS A 19 -12.59 12.47 1.61
CA CYS A 19 -12.39 11.33 0.71
C CYS A 19 -11.31 10.35 1.18
N THR A 20 -10.41 10.77 2.08
CA THR A 20 -9.30 9.93 2.58
C THR A 20 -9.25 9.91 4.11
N TYR A 21 -8.62 8.89 4.68
CA TYR A 21 -8.41 8.79 6.13
C TYR A 21 -7.18 9.60 6.60
N LEU A 22 -6.94 10.75 5.97
CA LEU A 22 -5.76 11.58 6.21
C LEU A 22 -6.15 12.92 6.83
N ASN A 23 -5.29 13.42 7.72
CA ASN A 23 -5.41 14.79 8.22
C ASN A 23 -4.69 15.78 7.29
N ARG A 24 -4.96 17.08 7.45
CA ARG A 24 -4.30 18.15 6.67
C ARG A 24 -2.77 18.05 6.67
N GLN A 25 -2.16 17.65 7.79
CA GLN A 25 -0.71 17.54 7.90
C GLN A 25 -0.16 16.39 7.04
N ASN A 26 -0.85 15.25 7.02
CA ASN A 26 -0.49 14.08 6.23
C ASN A 26 -0.66 14.35 4.74
N ILE A 27 -1.72 15.04 4.32
CA ILE A 27 -1.93 15.45 2.92
C ILE A 27 -0.81 16.38 2.46
N LEU A 28 -0.47 17.39 3.28
CA LEU A 28 0.65 18.31 2.98
C LEU A 28 2.02 17.60 3.01
N ARG A 29 2.16 16.52 3.78
CA ARG A 29 3.38 15.70 3.80
C ARG A 29 3.46 14.82 2.55
N ALA A 30 2.36 14.16 2.17
CA ALA A 30 2.25 13.38 0.96
C ALA A 30 2.57 14.24 -0.27
N HIS A 31 2.03 15.44 -0.37
CA HIS A 31 2.36 16.38 -1.44
C HIS A 31 3.85 16.74 -1.51
N ARG A 32 4.48 17.02 -0.36
CA ARG A 32 5.92 17.31 -0.31
C ARG A 32 6.75 16.13 -0.81
N LEU A 33 6.40 14.91 -0.41
CA LEU A 33 7.07 13.69 -0.84
C LEU A 33 6.83 13.41 -2.32
N PHE A 34 5.59 13.59 -2.79
CA PHE A 34 5.22 13.46 -4.19
C PHE A 34 6.07 14.39 -5.07
N ARG A 35 6.20 15.66 -4.67
CA ARG A 35 7.03 16.63 -5.38
C ARG A 35 8.52 16.29 -5.37
N GLN A 36 8.99 15.64 -4.30
CA GLN A 36 10.36 15.14 -4.20
C GLN A 36 10.61 13.97 -5.17
N VAL A 37 9.66 13.03 -5.30
CA VAL A 37 9.80 11.89 -6.21
C VAL A 37 9.59 12.26 -7.68
N THR A 38 8.77 13.27 -7.97
CA THR A 38 8.59 13.79 -9.34
C THR A 38 9.69 14.78 -9.74
N GLY A 39 10.77 14.94 -8.97
CA GLY A 39 11.88 15.84 -9.31
C GLY A 39 11.51 17.33 -9.44
N GLY A 40 10.35 17.74 -8.90
CA GLY A 40 9.84 19.11 -9.04
C GLY A 40 8.90 19.36 -10.23
N ASP A 41 8.60 18.34 -11.05
CA ASP A 41 7.61 18.43 -12.15
C ASP A 41 6.18 18.61 -11.64
N ALA A 42 5.91 18.20 -10.40
CA ALA A 42 4.64 18.49 -9.75
C ALA A 42 4.47 20.00 -9.51
N PRO A 43 3.36 20.60 -9.98
CA PRO A 43 3.13 22.03 -9.86
C PRO A 43 3.05 22.47 -8.39
N LYS A 44 3.48 23.70 -8.11
CA LYS A 44 3.44 24.28 -6.75
C LYS A 44 2.01 24.43 -6.21
N VAL A 45 1.02 24.54 -7.10
CA VAL A 45 -0.40 24.60 -6.80
C VAL A 45 -1.04 23.42 -7.52
N MET A 46 -1.70 22.53 -6.79
CA MET A 46 -2.39 21.38 -7.36
C MET A 46 -3.79 21.78 -7.81
N ASN A 47 -4.08 21.60 -9.09
CA ASN A 47 -5.43 21.61 -9.63
C ASN A 47 -5.82 20.19 -10.04
N ARG A 48 -7.13 19.89 -10.09
CA ARG A 48 -7.66 18.52 -10.35
C ARG A 48 -7.16 17.89 -11.66
N ASN A 49 -6.75 18.69 -12.64
CA ASN A 49 -6.21 18.15 -13.90
C ASN A 49 -4.70 17.86 -13.82
N ALA A 50 -3.94 18.59 -13.01
CA ALA A 50 -2.51 18.33 -12.84
C ALA A 50 -2.23 17.09 -11.99
N THR A 51 -3.12 16.69 -11.08
CA THR A 51 -2.93 15.50 -10.23
C THR A 51 -2.89 14.21 -11.05
N ALA A 52 -3.69 14.12 -12.12
CA ALA A 52 -3.72 12.99 -13.05
C ALA A 52 -2.63 13.04 -14.12
N THR A 53 -2.06 14.22 -14.41
CA THR A 53 -1.06 14.38 -15.49
C THR A 53 0.36 14.08 -15.03
N VAL A 54 0.67 14.31 -13.74
CA VAL A 54 1.99 14.06 -13.18
C VAL A 54 1.98 12.73 -12.45
N THR A 55 2.84 11.81 -12.89
CA THR A 55 3.02 10.50 -12.25
C THR A 55 4.41 10.40 -11.63
N ALA A 56 4.48 9.98 -10.37
CA ALA A 56 5.72 9.63 -9.71
C ALA A 56 6.20 8.26 -10.20
N PRO A 57 7.40 8.17 -10.79
CA PRO A 57 7.91 6.91 -11.28
C PRO A 57 8.33 5.99 -10.13
N PHE A 58 8.14 4.68 -10.31
CA PHE A 58 8.53 3.68 -9.29
C PHE A 58 9.98 3.83 -8.83
N SER A 59 10.91 4.15 -9.73
CA SER A 59 12.34 4.33 -9.44
C SER A 59 12.64 5.42 -8.41
N GLN A 60 11.71 6.36 -8.21
CA GLN A 60 11.82 7.42 -7.20
C GLN A 60 11.01 7.08 -5.95
N LEU A 61 9.85 6.42 -6.11
CA LEU A 61 9.07 5.88 -4.99
C LEU A 61 9.87 4.87 -4.16
N ASP A 62 10.67 4.03 -4.81
CA ASP A 62 11.56 3.04 -4.19
C ASP A 62 12.58 3.67 -3.22
N LYS A 63 12.96 4.92 -3.49
CA LYS A 63 13.95 5.68 -2.68
C LYS A 63 13.31 6.35 -1.46
N LEU A 64 11.98 6.39 -1.37
CA LEU A 64 11.32 7.00 -0.23
C LEU A 64 11.61 6.17 1.03
N PRO A 65 12.02 6.79 2.14
CA PRO A 65 12.29 6.07 3.39
C PRO A 65 11.05 5.29 3.88
N LEU A 66 9.86 5.76 3.53
CA LEU A 66 8.58 5.10 3.84
C LEU A 66 8.43 3.71 3.20
N LEU A 67 8.97 3.55 2.00
CA LEU A 67 8.81 2.35 1.18
C LEU A 67 10.09 1.51 1.14
N LYS A 68 11.27 2.13 1.28
CA LYS A 68 12.57 1.48 1.15
C LYS A 68 12.74 0.25 2.05
N ASP A 69 12.28 0.34 3.29
CA ASP A 69 12.41 -0.75 4.26
C ASP A 69 11.30 -1.81 4.13
N ASN A 70 10.32 -1.60 3.24
CA ASN A 70 9.22 -2.51 3.04
C ASN A 70 9.55 -3.54 1.93
N PRO A 71 9.56 -4.85 2.22
CA PRO A 71 9.84 -5.89 1.22
C PRO A 71 8.79 -5.93 0.10
N PHE A 72 7.56 -5.47 0.38
CA PHE A 72 6.46 -5.46 -0.59
C PHE A 72 6.30 -4.14 -1.35
N ARG A 73 7.24 -3.19 -1.22
CA ARG A 73 7.12 -1.84 -1.81
C ARG A 73 6.80 -1.82 -3.30
N ARG A 74 7.37 -2.76 -4.07
CA ARG A 74 7.08 -2.89 -5.51
C ARG A 74 5.62 -3.24 -5.72
N ARG A 75 5.13 -4.24 -4.99
CA ARG A 75 3.76 -4.72 -5.10
C ARG A 75 2.75 -3.69 -4.58
N ILE A 76 3.09 -2.98 -3.49
CA ILE A 76 2.32 -1.82 -3.02
C ILE A 76 2.14 -0.82 -4.15
N CYS A 77 3.23 -0.34 -4.78
CA CYS A 77 3.10 0.61 -5.88
C CYS A 77 2.30 0.06 -7.07
N GLN A 78 2.41 -1.24 -7.37
CA GLN A 78 1.64 -1.87 -8.45
C GLN A 78 0.13 -1.91 -8.13
N VAL A 79 -0.24 -2.26 -6.90
CA VAL A 79 -1.64 -2.34 -6.46
C VAL A 79 -2.34 -0.97 -6.48
N PHE A 80 -1.59 0.09 -6.19
CA PHE A 80 -2.11 1.47 -6.26
C PHE A 80 -2.00 2.09 -7.66
N SER A 81 -1.24 1.50 -8.59
CA SER A 81 -1.16 1.98 -9.98
C SER A 81 -2.25 1.34 -10.83
N GLU A 82 -3.05 2.15 -11.52
CA GLU A 82 -4.08 1.67 -12.45
C GLU A 82 -3.53 0.85 -13.64
N ASP A 83 -2.29 1.12 -14.05
CA ASP A 83 -1.65 0.50 -15.21
C ASP A 83 -0.67 -0.63 -14.83
N ALA A 84 -0.64 -1.04 -13.55
CA ALA A 84 0.32 -1.99 -12.97
C ALA A 84 1.81 -1.64 -13.24
N SER A 85 2.10 -0.43 -13.73
CA SER A 85 3.46 0.02 -14.02
C SER A 85 4.24 0.34 -12.74
N GLY A 86 3.54 0.52 -11.61
CA GLY A 86 4.08 1.01 -10.36
C GLY A 86 4.32 2.52 -10.34
N ASN A 87 3.89 3.24 -11.38
CA ASN A 87 3.88 4.70 -11.39
C ASN A 87 2.59 5.18 -10.72
N LEU A 88 2.71 6.11 -9.78
CA LEU A 88 1.56 6.61 -9.02
C LEU A 88 1.29 8.07 -9.37
N ASN A 89 0.04 8.40 -9.71
CA ASN A 89 -0.41 9.78 -9.75
C ASN A 89 -0.61 10.31 -8.31
N PHE A 90 -0.93 11.60 -8.16
CA PHE A 90 -1.05 12.17 -6.81
C PHE A 90 -2.22 11.57 -6.01
N ASP A 91 -3.34 11.28 -6.68
CA ASP A 91 -4.53 10.73 -6.04
C ASP A 91 -4.27 9.29 -5.55
N GLN A 92 -3.64 8.45 -6.37
CA GLN A 92 -3.17 7.11 -6.02
C GLN A 92 -2.11 7.14 -4.91
N PHE A 93 -1.24 8.16 -4.90
CA PHE A 93 -0.29 8.37 -3.82
C PHE A 93 -0.99 8.73 -2.51
N LEU A 94 -2.05 9.54 -2.54
CA LEU A 94 -2.88 9.80 -1.38
C LEU A 94 -3.62 8.55 -0.91
N ASP A 95 -4.14 7.73 -1.83
CA ASP A 95 -4.79 6.45 -1.50
C ASP A 95 -3.83 5.49 -0.80
N LEU A 96 -2.58 5.43 -1.25
CA LEU A 96 -1.52 4.69 -0.58
C LEU A 96 -1.33 5.21 0.86
N PHE A 97 -1.15 6.53 1.03
CA PHE A 97 -1.01 7.10 2.38
C PHE A 97 -2.24 6.85 3.25
N SER A 98 -3.43 6.92 2.66
CA SER A 98 -4.72 6.71 3.31
C SER A 98 -4.83 5.27 3.80
N ALA A 99 -4.55 4.27 2.96
CA ALA A 99 -4.61 2.86 3.32
C ALA A 99 -3.65 2.50 4.46
N PHE A 100 -2.45 3.09 4.48
CA PHE A 100 -1.47 2.87 5.55
C PHE A 100 -1.64 3.81 6.76
N SER A 101 -2.61 4.73 6.73
CA SER A 101 -2.91 5.65 7.84
C SER A 101 -3.45 4.90 9.06
N ASP A 102 -3.14 5.38 10.26
CA ASP A 102 -3.72 4.83 11.49
C ASP A 102 -5.24 5.04 11.58
N ALA A 103 -5.77 6.06 10.91
CA ALA A 103 -7.19 6.35 10.88
C ALA A 103 -7.98 5.45 9.91
N ALA A 104 -7.31 4.70 9.03
CA ALA A 104 -8.01 3.82 8.10
C ALA A 104 -8.63 2.60 8.82
N PRO A 105 -9.90 2.27 8.51
CA PRO A 105 -10.56 1.07 9.02
C PRO A 105 -9.74 -0.19 8.74
N ARG A 106 -9.81 -1.15 9.68
CA ARG A 106 -9.10 -2.42 9.55
C ARG A 106 -9.52 -3.19 8.30
N GLU A 107 -10.80 -3.14 7.96
CA GLU A 107 -11.36 -3.79 6.76
C GLU A 107 -10.67 -3.31 5.48
N ILE A 108 -10.50 -2.00 5.31
CA ILE A 108 -9.82 -1.42 4.16
C ILE A 108 -8.35 -1.87 4.12
N LYS A 109 -7.67 -1.89 5.26
CA LYS A 109 -6.29 -2.39 5.36
C LYS A 109 -6.18 -3.84 4.94
N VAL A 110 -7.12 -4.67 5.35
CA VAL A 110 -7.18 -6.09 5.00
C VAL A 110 -7.38 -6.26 3.48
N VAL A 111 -8.28 -5.49 2.86
CA VAL A 111 -8.49 -5.56 1.41
C VAL A 111 -7.23 -5.17 0.64
N TYR A 112 -6.56 -4.08 1.02
CA TYR A 112 -5.31 -3.70 0.37
C TYR A 112 -4.18 -4.69 0.65
N ALA A 113 -4.08 -5.21 1.87
CA ALA A 113 -3.13 -6.27 2.19
C ALA A 113 -3.36 -7.47 1.27
N PHE A 114 -4.60 -7.95 1.14
CA PHE A 114 -4.96 -9.05 0.26
C PHE A 114 -4.44 -8.82 -1.17
N LYS A 115 -4.74 -7.66 -1.76
CA LYS A 115 -4.26 -7.29 -3.09
C LYS A 115 -2.72 -7.23 -3.21
N ILE A 116 -2.02 -6.91 -2.13
CA ILE A 116 -0.55 -6.90 -2.09
C ILE A 116 0.01 -8.33 -1.99
N TYR A 117 -0.70 -9.23 -1.32
CA TYR A 117 -0.28 -10.63 -1.19
C TYR A 117 -0.67 -11.47 -2.41
N ASP A 118 -1.74 -11.10 -3.12
CA ASP A 118 -2.18 -11.72 -4.36
C ASP A 118 -1.21 -11.29 -5.48
N PHE A 119 -0.31 -12.18 -5.93
CA PHE A 119 0.70 -11.86 -6.95
C PHE A 119 0.22 -12.12 -8.37
N ASP A 120 -0.67 -13.09 -8.56
CA ASP A 120 -1.21 -13.47 -9.86
C ASP A 120 -2.52 -12.75 -10.23
N GLU A 121 -3.06 -11.95 -9.30
CA GLU A 121 -4.28 -11.14 -9.45
C GLU A 121 -5.52 -11.99 -9.76
N ASP A 122 -5.52 -13.24 -9.31
CA ASP A 122 -6.64 -14.16 -9.53
C ASP A 122 -7.79 -13.96 -8.53
N GLY A 123 -7.58 -13.12 -7.51
CA GLY A 123 -8.56 -12.80 -6.48
C GLY A 123 -8.59 -13.80 -5.32
N PHE A 124 -7.64 -14.73 -5.27
CA PHE A 124 -7.42 -15.72 -4.23
C PHE A 124 -5.94 -15.70 -3.81
N LEU A 125 -5.63 -16.13 -2.59
CA LEU A 125 -4.23 -16.35 -2.20
C LEU A 125 -3.91 -17.83 -2.29
N GLY A 126 -3.20 -18.22 -3.33
CA GLY A 126 -2.71 -19.58 -3.50
C GLY A 126 -1.50 -19.89 -2.63
N GLY A 127 -1.09 -21.16 -2.64
CA GLY A 127 0.15 -21.59 -2.00
C GLY A 127 1.39 -20.89 -2.55
N GLU A 128 1.41 -20.54 -3.85
CA GLU A 128 2.52 -19.82 -4.47
C GLU A 128 2.62 -18.37 -3.98
N ASP A 129 1.49 -17.68 -3.83
CA ASP A 129 1.43 -16.32 -3.28
C ASP A 129 1.92 -16.26 -1.84
N LEU A 130 1.43 -17.18 -1.01
CA LEU A 130 1.83 -17.30 0.38
C LEU A 130 3.31 -17.66 0.49
N LEU A 131 3.83 -18.50 -0.40
CA LEU A 131 5.25 -18.86 -0.42
C LEU A 131 6.12 -17.66 -0.79
N ALA A 132 5.75 -16.93 -1.84
CA ALA A 132 6.43 -15.69 -2.22
C ALA A 132 6.40 -14.67 -1.08
N ALA A 133 5.25 -14.52 -0.41
CA ALA A 133 5.10 -13.66 0.75
C ALA A 133 6.02 -14.03 1.91
N VAL A 134 6.09 -15.31 2.27
CA VAL A 134 6.97 -15.82 3.34
C VAL A 134 8.45 -15.63 2.96
N GLN A 135 8.83 -15.86 1.70
CA GLN A 135 10.19 -15.63 1.22
C GLN A 135 10.58 -14.14 1.30
N HIS A 136 9.67 -13.24 0.93
CA HIS A 136 9.89 -11.80 1.03
C HIS A 136 10.02 -11.32 2.48
N LEU A 137 9.23 -11.87 3.40
CA LEU A 137 9.29 -11.54 4.84
C LEU A 137 10.55 -12.09 5.52
N THR A 138 11.01 -13.27 5.10
CA THR A 138 12.17 -13.94 5.69
C THR A 138 13.48 -13.53 5.02
N HIS A 139 13.43 -12.66 3.99
CA HIS A 139 14.58 -12.27 3.17
C HIS A 139 15.35 -13.48 2.62
N GLY A 140 14.65 -14.59 2.34
CA GLY A 140 15.27 -15.84 1.89
C GLY A 140 16.14 -16.54 2.94
N GLN A 141 15.98 -16.24 4.23
CA GLN A 141 16.71 -16.91 5.32
C GLN A 141 16.18 -18.32 5.62
N LEU A 142 14.93 -18.61 5.25
CA LEU A 142 14.33 -19.92 5.41
C LEU A 142 14.56 -20.79 4.18
N SER A 143 14.73 -22.09 4.41
CA SER A 143 14.75 -23.08 3.34
C SER A 143 13.39 -23.18 2.64
N PRO A 144 13.34 -23.62 1.36
CA PRO A 144 12.08 -23.82 0.66
C PRO A 144 11.16 -24.83 1.38
N GLU A 145 11.72 -25.79 2.09
CA GLU A 145 10.98 -26.79 2.88
C GLU A 145 10.30 -26.16 4.11
N GLU A 146 10.99 -25.25 4.81
CA GLU A 146 10.43 -24.48 5.93
C GLU A 146 9.35 -23.51 5.46
N CYS A 147 9.60 -22.80 4.35
CA CYS A 147 8.60 -21.93 3.73
C CYS A 147 7.31 -22.71 3.39
N ASN A 148 7.45 -23.85 2.71
CA ASN A 148 6.32 -24.73 2.40
C ASN A 148 5.60 -25.22 3.66
N SER A 149 6.35 -25.54 4.72
CA SER A 149 5.77 -25.97 6.00
C SER A 149 4.96 -24.85 6.67
N VAL A 150 5.42 -23.60 6.58
CA VAL A 150 4.67 -22.43 7.08
C VAL A 150 3.42 -22.20 6.25
N VAL A 151 3.53 -22.19 4.91
CA VAL A 151 2.38 -22.01 4.01
C VAL A 151 1.33 -23.08 4.26
N LYS A 152 1.74 -24.34 4.38
CA LYS A 152 0.82 -25.44 4.66
C LYS A 152 0.06 -25.25 5.99
N LYS A 153 0.76 -24.84 7.06
CA LYS A 153 0.11 -24.54 8.35
C LYS A 153 -0.85 -23.36 8.27
N VAL A 154 -0.49 -22.32 7.51
CA VAL A 154 -1.36 -21.16 7.30
C VAL A 154 -2.63 -21.59 6.57
N LEU A 155 -2.50 -22.36 5.48
CA LEU A 155 -3.66 -22.91 4.78
C LEU A 155 -4.49 -23.81 5.70
N GLU A 156 -3.89 -24.77 6.40
CA GLU A 156 -4.62 -25.64 7.34
C GLU A 156 -5.42 -24.88 8.42
N GLU A 157 -4.99 -23.68 8.83
CA GLU A 157 -5.70 -22.85 9.81
C GLU A 157 -6.68 -21.84 9.19
N ALA A 158 -6.42 -21.38 7.98
CA ALA A 158 -7.13 -20.25 7.35
C ALA A 158 -8.10 -20.67 6.25
N ASP A 159 -7.79 -21.76 5.53
CA ASP A 159 -8.59 -22.34 4.44
C ASP A 159 -9.73 -23.16 5.07
N LEU A 160 -10.94 -22.57 5.13
CA LEU A 160 -12.09 -23.15 5.81
C LEU A 160 -12.86 -24.10 4.90
N ASP A 161 -12.83 -23.87 3.59
CA ASP A 161 -13.50 -24.71 2.60
C ASP A 161 -12.58 -25.77 1.97
N CYS A 162 -11.30 -25.77 2.32
CA CYS A 162 -10.27 -26.72 1.89
C CYS A 162 -10.06 -26.71 0.37
N ASP A 163 -10.21 -25.55 -0.28
CA ASP A 163 -10.00 -25.39 -1.71
C ASP A 163 -8.51 -25.22 -2.10
N GLY A 164 -7.62 -25.13 -1.10
CA GLY A 164 -6.19 -24.97 -1.25
C GLY A 164 -5.76 -23.53 -1.52
N ARG A 165 -6.66 -22.56 -1.37
CA ARG A 165 -6.47 -21.13 -1.57
C ARG A 165 -7.15 -20.38 -0.42
N LEU A 166 -6.91 -19.08 -0.31
CA LEU A 166 -7.65 -18.23 0.64
C LEU A 166 -8.49 -17.22 -0.13
N SER A 167 -9.79 -17.27 0.08
CA SER A 167 -10.70 -16.22 -0.35
C SER A 167 -10.48 -14.92 0.45
N PRO A 168 -10.90 -13.76 -0.07
CA PRO A 168 -10.82 -12.49 0.67
C PRO A 168 -11.51 -12.55 2.03
N SER A 169 -12.58 -13.34 2.16
CA SER A 169 -13.32 -13.53 3.40
C SER A 169 -12.51 -14.32 4.44
N GLU A 170 -11.86 -15.40 4.02
CA GLU A 170 -11.02 -16.24 4.88
C GLU A 170 -9.75 -15.53 5.31
N PHE A 171 -9.11 -14.82 4.38
CA PHE A 171 -7.97 -13.97 4.70
C PHE A 171 -8.36 -12.89 5.71
N SER A 172 -9.50 -12.22 5.51
CA SER A 172 -9.99 -11.22 6.46
C SER A 172 -10.21 -11.81 7.85
N HIS A 173 -10.89 -12.95 7.93
CA HIS A 173 -11.13 -13.64 9.20
C HIS A 173 -9.83 -14.03 9.91
N THR A 174 -8.85 -14.51 9.15
CA THR A 174 -7.55 -14.95 9.66
C THR A 174 -6.71 -13.77 10.16
N ILE A 175 -6.60 -12.71 9.37
CA ILE A 175 -5.83 -11.52 9.72
C ILE A 175 -6.46 -10.77 10.90
N LEU A 176 -7.79 -10.73 10.99
CA LEU A 176 -8.48 -10.12 12.14
C LEU A 176 -8.23 -10.87 13.45
N LYS A 177 -7.97 -12.18 13.40
CA LYS A 177 -7.55 -12.98 14.56
C LYS A 177 -6.07 -12.79 14.92
N CYS A 178 -5.26 -12.24 14.01
CA CYS A 178 -3.83 -12.01 14.18
C CYS A 178 -3.52 -10.52 14.43
N PRO A 179 -3.62 -10.02 15.68
CA PRO A 179 -3.44 -8.59 15.98
C PRO A 179 -2.05 -8.05 15.60
N TYR A 180 -1.03 -8.92 15.57
CA TYR A 180 0.34 -8.55 15.20
C TYR A 180 0.53 -8.19 13.72
N PHE A 181 -0.31 -8.73 12.83
CA PHE A 181 -0.22 -8.44 11.41
C PHE A 181 -0.63 -6.99 11.12
N LEU A 182 -1.80 -6.57 11.62
CA LEU A 182 -2.31 -5.20 11.46
C LEU A 182 -1.46 -4.15 12.20
N GLN A 183 -0.76 -4.54 13.27
CA GLN A 183 0.19 -3.67 13.96
C GLN A 183 1.44 -3.36 13.11
N ASN A 184 1.88 -4.32 12.28
CA ASN A 184 3.02 -4.15 11.39
C ASN A 184 2.62 -3.64 9.99
N PHE A 185 1.34 -3.70 9.62
CA PHE A 185 0.78 -3.11 8.40
C PHE A 185 0.61 -1.59 8.52
N LYS A 186 1.73 -0.90 8.76
CA LYS A 186 1.83 0.56 8.84
C LYS A 186 3.11 0.99 8.13
N LEU A 187 3.06 2.13 7.45
CA LEU A 187 4.30 2.77 7.02
C LEU A 187 5.00 3.29 8.27
N ARG A 188 6.17 2.73 8.61
CA ARG A 188 7.03 3.31 9.65
C ARG A 188 7.60 4.60 9.09
N VAL A 189 7.15 5.71 9.66
CA VAL A 189 7.47 7.08 9.23
C VAL A 189 8.40 7.74 10.23
#